data_AF-A0AA47MMZ2-F1
#
_entry.id   AF-A0AA47MMZ2-F1
#
_cell.length_a   1.000
_cell.length_b   1.000
_cell.length_c   1.000
_cell.angle_alpha   90.00
_cell.angle_beta   90.00
_cell.angle_gamma   90.00
#
_symmetry.space_group_name_H-M   'P 1'
#
loop_
_entity.id
_entity.type
_entity.pdbx_description
1 polymer ?
#
loop_
_entity_poly.entity_id
_entity_poly.type
_entity_poly.pdbx_seq_one_letter_code
_entity_poly.pdbx_strand_id
1 'polypeptide(L)'
;MLYEFFPEQASVQNNGKHFCGGFLIRKNIVLTAAHCDKKEHSNVTVVLGTNDLSRVDESTMRYNVKKCKHCDYKEVSLGNDIMMLKGDSGGPLVCNNVAVGIVSFNLNKNCANPNVPNIYTEISKFVAWIDHPKKC
;
A
#
# COMPACT_ATOMS: atom_id res chain seq x y z
N MET A 1 -16.27 0.26 -24.45
CA MET A 1 -16.41 1.29 -23.42
C MET A 1 -15.38 0.95 -22.35
N LEU A 2 -14.19 1.54 -22.46
CA LEU A 2 -13.03 1.25 -21.60
C LEU A 2 -13.15 2.13 -20.36
N TYR A 3 -13.23 1.52 -19.18
CA TYR A 3 -13.18 2.25 -17.92
C TYR A 3 -11.78 2.85 -17.77
N GLU A 4 -11.63 4.15 -18.05
CA GLU A 4 -10.44 4.94 -17.71
C GLU A 4 -10.37 5.10 -16.19
N PHE A 5 -9.78 4.13 -15.50
CA PHE A 5 -9.16 4.39 -14.20
C PHE A 5 -7.76 4.95 -14.48
N PHE A 6 -7.61 6.26 -14.50
CA PHE A 6 -6.28 6.87 -14.36
C PHE A 6 -5.72 6.43 -13.01
N PRO A 7 -4.57 5.74 -12.96
CA PRO A 7 -4.05 5.30 -11.68
C PRO A 7 -3.64 6.52 -10.87
N GLU A 8 -4.18 6.63 -9.66
CA GLU A 8 -3.93 7.77 -8.77
C GLU A 8 -2.42 7.90 -8.50
N GLN A 9 -1.87 9.10 -8.71
CA GLN A 9 -0.46 9.36 -8.47
C GLN A 9 -0.14 9.18 -6.99
N ALA A 10 0.93 8.43 -6.72
CA ALA A 10 1.39 8.15 -5.37
C ALA A 10 2.72 8.84 -5.10
N SER A 11 2.83 9.47 -3.93
CA SER A 11 4.07 9.98 -3.38
C SER A 11 4.63 8.93 -2.41
N VAL A 12 5.78 8.36 -2.75
CA VAL A 12 6.50 7.40 -1.90
C VAL A 12 7.46 8.19 -1.02
N GLN A 13 7.31 8.05 0.29
CA GLN A 13 8.00 8.87 1.27
C GLN A 13 8.80 8.03 2.25
N ASN A 14 9.95 8.54 2.68
CA ASN A 14 10.76 7.98 3.77
C ASN A 14 10.76 9.00 4.91
N ASN A 15 10.29 8.61 6.09
CA ASN A 15 10.14 9.54 7.23
C ASN A 15 9.38 10.84 6.85
N GLY A 16 8.33 10.72 6.03
CA GLY A 16 7.50 11.85 5.59
C GLY A 16 8.09 12.71 4.46
N LYS A 17 9.30 12.41 3.97
CA LYS A 17 9.92 13.11 2.83
C LYS A 17 9.77 12.31 1.55
N HIS A 18 9.22 12.93 0.50
CA HIS A 18 9.12 12.33 -0.83
C HIS A 18 10.49 11.96 -1.39
N PHE A 19 10.61 10.76 -1.95
CA PHE A 19 11.83 10.31 -2.63
C PHE A 19 11.57 9.58 -3.95
N CYS A 20 10.37 9.02 -4.15
CA CYS A 20 9.99 8.37 -5.40
C CYS A 20 8.50 8.57 -5.71
N GLY A 21 8.17 8.51 -7.00
CA GLY A 21 6.80 8.40 -7.46
C GLY A 21 6.29 6.96 -7.44
N GLY A 22 5.00 6.82 -7.65
CA GLY A 22 4.33 5.55 -7.91
C GLY A 22 2.91 5.81 -8.40
N PHE A 23 2.15 4.75 -8.59
CA PHE A 23 0.75 4.87 -8.96
C PHE A 23 -0.07 3.72 -8.37
N LEU A 24 -1.31 4.03 -7.98
CA LEU A 24 -2.22 3.08 -7.39
C LEU A 24 -2.80 2.16 -8.48
N ILE A 25 -2.61 0.85 -8.32
CA ILE A 25 -3.21 -0.14 -9.23
C ILE A 25 -4.39 -0.88 -8.59
N ARG A 26 -4.45 -0.92 -7.25
CA ARG A 26 -5.54 -1.46 -6.43
C ARG A 26 -5.57 -0.74 -5.08
N LYS A 27 -6.68 -0.82 -4.35
CA LYS A 27 -7.01 -0.12 -3.08
C LYS A 27 -6.00 -0.19 -1.91
N ASN A 28 -4.85 -0.84 -2.10
CA ASN A 28 -3.74 -0.93 -1.15
C ASN A 28 -2.43 -1.40 -1.83
N ILE A 29 -2.35 -1.24 -3.15
CA ILE A 29 -1.21 -1.68 -3.95
C ILE A 29 -0.78 -0.53 -4.85
N VAL A 30 0.39 0.01 -4.53
CA VAL A 30 1.09 1.00 -5.37
C VAL A 30 2.23 0.29 -6.10
N LEU A 31 2.36 0.56 -7.39
CA LEU A 31 3.55 0.19 -8.15
C LEU A 31 4.53 1.36 -8.15
N THR A 32 5.81 1.02 -8.02
CA THR A 32 6.95 1.93 -8.14
C THR A 32 8.13 1.15 -8.73
N ALA A 33 9.27 1.81 -8.92
CA ALA A 33 10.49 1.17 -9.41
C ALA A 33 11.21 0.42 -8.28
N ALA A 34 11.88 -0.69 -8.58
CA ALA A 34 12.66 -1.43 -7.59
C ALA A 34 13.92 -0.67 -7.14
N HIS A 35 14.50 0.18 -7.99
CA HIS A 35 15.64 1.01 -7.64
C HIS A 35 15.32 2.08 -6.58
N CYS A 36 14.04 2.39 -6.37
CA CYS A 36 13.58 3.26 -5.28
C CYS A 36 13.88 2.67 -3.89
N ASP A 37 14.06 1.35 -3.79
CA ASP A 37 14.40 0.67 -2.54
C ASP A 37 15.89 0.79 -2.21
N LYS A 38 16.24 1.89 -1.53
CA LYS A 38 17.58 2.14 -0.98
C LYS A 38 17.66 1.67 0.48
N LYS A 39 18.87 1.28 0.92
CA LYS A 39 19.12 0.81 2.31
C LYS A 39 18.76 1.84 3.39
N GLU A 40 18.81 3.13 3.05
CA GLU A 40 18.46 4.25 3.93
C GLU A 40 16.94 4.46 4.13
N HIS A 41 16.10 3.76 3.35
CA HIS A 41 14.64 3.85 3.42
C HIS A 41 14.06 2.81 4.36
N SER A 42 14.13 3.09 5.68
CA SER A 42 13.65 2.20 6.75
C SER A 42 12.15 2.36 7.06
N ASN A 43 11.59 3.55 6.87
CA ASN A 43 10.20 3.85 7.19
C ASN A 43 9.48 4.43 5.96
N VAL A 44 9.05 3.52 5.09
CA VAL A 44 8.44 3.87 3.81
C VAL A 44 6.92 3.96 3.96
N THR A 45 6.37 5.09 3.53
CA THR A 45 4.93 5.34 3.46
C THR A 45 4.53 5.72 2.05
N VAL A 46 3.27 5.46 1.73
CA VAL A 46 2.62 5.93 0.50
C VAL A 46 1.63 7.03 0.87
N VAL A 47 1.62 8.09 0.08
CA VAL A 47 0.69 9.21 0.17
C VAL A 47 -0.09 9.33 -1.14
N LEU A 48 -1.42 9.35 -1.06
CA LEU A 48 -2.36 9.44 -2.19
C LEU A 48 -3.37 10.57 -1.96
N GLY A 49 -4.03 11.00 -3.04
CA GLY A 49 -5.18 11.92 -2.95
C GLY A 49 -4.80 13.39 -2.72
N THR A 50 -3.54 13.76 -2.92
CA THR A 50 -3.07 15.15 -2.80
C THR A 50 -2.25 15.58 -4.01
N ASN A 51 -2.46 16.83 -4.44
CA ASN A 51 -1.64 17.53 -5.42
C ASN A 51 -0.65 18.51 -4.76
N ASP A 52 -0.66 18.62 -3.42
CA ASP A 52 0.19 19.49 -2.64
C ASP A 52 0.72 18.76 -1.39
N LEU A 53 1.96 18.29 -1.47
CA LEU A 53 2.63 17.57 -0.38
C LEU A 53 2.94 18.43 0.84
N SER A 54 2.78 19.76 0.76
CA SER A 54 2.89 20.68 1.90
C SER A 54 1.60 20.78 2.72
N ARG A 55 0.48 20.29 2.16
CA ARG A 55 -0.87 20.33 2.75
C ARG A 55 -1.44 18.92 2.91
N VAL A 56 -0.63 18.01 3.46
CA VAL A 56 -1.12 16.68 3.88
C VAL A 56 -2.14 16.89 5.00
N ASP A 57 -3.42 16.84 4.64
CA ASP A 57 -4.57 17.04 5.53
C ASP A 57 -5.35 15.72 5.73
N GLU A 58 -6.50 15.79 6.42
CA GLU A 58 -7.34 14.62 6.70
C GLU A 58 -7.88 13.92 5.44
N SER A 59 -7.89 14.59 4.27
CA SER A 59 -8.31 14.00 3.00
C SER A 59 -7.19 13.20 2.31
N THR A 60 -5.95 13.37 2.78
CA THR A 60 -4.78 12.72 2.20
C THR A 60 -4.57 11.34 2.84
N MET A 61 -4.60 10.28 2.03
CA MET A 61 -4.35 8.93 2.54
C MET A 61 -2.85 8.69 2.70
N ARG A 62 -2.38 8.50 3.95
CA ARG A 62 -1.01 8.09 4.26
C ARG A 62 -1.01 6.74 4.99
N TYR A 63 -0.24 5.77 4.50
CA TYR A 63 -0.09 4.48 5.18
C TYR A 63 1.31 3.88 5.00
N ASN A 64 1.73 3.11 6.00
CA ASN A 64 2.97 2.33 5.95
C ASN A 64 2.84 1.17 4.97
N VAL A 65 3.95 0.83 4.31
CA VAL A 65 3.97 -0.22 3.29
C VAL A 65 5.09 -1.22 3.47
N LYS A 66 4.75 -2.47 3.16
CA LYS A 66 5.71 -3.51 2.86
C LYS A 66 6.20 -3.42 1.42
N LYS A 67 7.51 -3.43 1.27
CA LYS A 67 8.24 -3.42 -0.01
C LYS A 67 8.38 -4.83 -0.57
N CYS A 68 8.05 -5.02 -1.85
CA CYS A 68 8.10 -6.31 -2.52
C CYS A 68 8.67 -6.15 -3.94
N LYS A 69 9.99 -6.29 -4.09
CA LYS A 69 10.68 -6.19 -5.38
C LYS A 69 10.40 -7.41 -6.25
N HIS A 70 10.46 -7.24 -7.58
CA HIS A 70 10.50 -8.36 -8.51
C HIS A 70 11.66 -9.30 -8.15
N CYS A 71 11.43 -10.61 -8.15
CA CYS A 71 12.43 -11.61 -7.73
C CYS A 71 13.69 -11.61 -8.59
N ASP A 72 13.55 -11.25 -9.86
CA ASP A 72 14.65 -11.22 -10.83
C ASP A 72 15.33 -9.84 -10.93
N TYR A 73 14.89 -8.86 -10.14
CA TYR A 73 15.54 -7.55 -10.10
C TYR A 73 16.91 -7.66 -9.43
N LYS A 74 17.94 -7.23 -10.15
CA LYS A 74 19.32 -7.16 -9.64
C LYS A 74 19.87 -5.74 -9.72
N GLU A 75 19.69 -5.10 -10.86
CA GLU A 75 20.11 -3.73 -11.17
C GLU A 75 19.29 -3.20 -12.35
N VAL A 76 19.23 -1.88 -12.51
CA VAL A 76 18.41 -1.20 -13.53
C VAL A 76 18.76 -1.66 -14.95
N SER A 77 20.04 -1.90 -15.24
CA SER A 77 20.55 -2.36 -16.54
C SER A 77 20.02 -3.73 -16.97
N LEU A 78 19.61 -4.58 -16.03
CA LEU A 78 19.12 -5.94 -16.31
C LEU A 78 17.58 -6.02 -16.39
N GLY A 79 16.89 -4.89 -16.25
CA GLY A 79 15.43 -4.82 -16.29
C GLY A 79 14.77 -5.30 -15.00
N ASN A 80 13.48 -5.63 -15.09
CA ASN A 80 12.63 -6.00 -13.94
C ASN A 80 12.64 -4.96 -12.80
N ASP A 81 12.86 -3.69 -13.13
CA ASP A 81 12.91 -2.56 -12.19
C ASP A 81 11.51 -2.15 -11.72
N ILE A 82 10.84 -3.09 -11.06
CA ILE A 82 9.48 -2.96 -10.58
C ILE A 82 9.36 -3.50 -9.15
N MET A 83 8.67 -2.73 -8.31
CA MET A 83 8.39 -3.07 -6.93
C MET A 83 6.94 -2.74 -6.60
N MET A 84 6.34 -3.67 -5.86
CA MET A 84 5.02 -3.48 -5.28
C MET A 84 5.16 -2.97 -3.84
N LEU A 85 4.44 -1.89 -3.52
CA LEU A 85 4.26 -1.36 -2.17
C LEU A 85 2.87 -1.75 -1.69
N LYS A 86 2.80 -2.50 -0.60
CA LYS A 86 1.56 -3.05 -0.09
C LYS A 86 1.32 -2.63 1.35
N GLY A 87 0.10 -2.23 1.68
CA GLY A 87 -0.25 -1.84 3.06
C GLY A 87 0.15 -2.87 4.13
N ASP A 88 0.52 -2.37 5.31
CA ASP A 88 0.99 -3.16 6.45
C ASP A 88 -0.09 -4.04 7.10
N SER A 89 0.35 -5.13 7.72
CA SER A 89 -0.48 -6.00 8.56
C SER A 89 -1.12 -5.21 9.70
N GLY A 90 -2.42 -5.41 9.95
CA GLY A 90 -3.20 -4.62 10.90
C GLY A 90 -3.68 -3.28 10.35
N GLY A 91 -3.14 -2.82 9.21
CA GLY A 91 -3.58 -1.60 8.55
C GLY A 91 -4.96 -1.74 7.88
N PRO A 92 -5.66 -0.62 7.64
CA PRO A 92 -6.96 -0.64 7.00
C PRO A 92 -6.85 -0.90 5.49
N LEU A 93 -7.70 -1.76 4.97
CA LEU A 93 -8.07 -1.80 3.56
C LEU A 93 -9.17 -0.76 3.36
N VAL A 94 -8.89 0.31 2.60
CA VAL A 94 -9.80 1.45 2.41
C VAL A 94 -10.40 1.44 1.00
N CYS A 95 -11.68 1.76 0.91
CA CYS A 95 -12.47 1.85 -0.31
C CYS A 95 -13.33 3.11 -0.26
N ASN A 96 -13.12 4.07 -1.16
CA ASN A 96 -13.89 5.33 -1.20
C ASN A 96 -13.89 6.03 0.17
N ASN A 97 -12.71 6.16 0.78
CA ASN A 97 -12.50 6.70 2.13
C ASN A 97 -13.17 5.91 3.28
N VAL A 98 -13.73 4.72 3.02
CA VAL A 98 -14.32 3.84 4.04
C VAL A 98 -13.40 2.64 4.29
N ALA A 99 -13.08 2.36 5.56
CA ALA A 99 -12.39 1.12 5.90
C ALA A 99 -13.34 -0.07 5.64
N VAL A 100 -12.87 -1.07 4.87
CA VAL A 100 -13.66 -2.26 4.50
C VAL A 100 -12.98 -3.56 4.93
N GLY A 101 -11.73 -3.50 5.36
CA GLY A 101 -11.07 -4.65 5.96
C GLY A 101 -9.80 -4.29 6.71
N ILE A 102 -9.22 -5.28 7.38
CA ILE A 102 -7.93 -5.18 8.05
C ILE A 102 -6.97 -6.11 7.34
N VAL A 103 -5.79 -5.64 6.93
CA VAL A 103 -4.76 -6.49 6.35
C VAL A 103 -4.36 -7.55 7.40
N SER A 104 -4.53 -8.83 7.09
CA SER A 104 -4.30 -9.90 8.06
C SER A 104 -2.98 -10.63 7.80
N PHE A 105 -2.90 -11.43 6.73
CA PHE A 105 -1.76 -12.31 6.53
C PHE A 105 -1.43 -12.55 5.06
N ASN A 106 -0.13 -12.74 4.80
CA ASN A 106 0.38 -13.30 3.55
C ASN A 106 1.27 -14.49 3.89
N LEU A 107 1.05 -15.63 3.24
CA LEU A 107 1.78 -16.86 3.51
C LEU A 107 3.29 -16.68 3.30
N ASN A 108 4.08 -17.10 4.29
CA ASN A 108 5.56 -17.03 4.31
C ASN A 108 6.15 -15.62 4.19
N LYS A 109 5.41 -14.56 4.53
CA LYS A 109 5.82 -13.16 4.29
C LYS A 109 6.18 -12.89 2.82
N ASN A 110 5.80 -13.77 1.89
CA ASN A 110 6.08 -13.59 0.47
C ASN A 110 4.92 -12.81 -0.17
N CYS A 111 5.22 -11.64 -0.72
CA CYS A 111 4.21 -10.84 -1.41
C CYS A 111 3.92 -11.32 -2.84
N ALA A 112 4.78 -12.19 -3.38
CA ALA A 112 4.75 -12.68 -4.75
C ALA A 112 4.36 -14.17 -4.79
N ASN A 113 3.64 -14.68 -3.78
CA ASN A 113 3.18 -16.06 -3.81
C ASN A 113 2.05 -16.21 -4.85
N PRO A 114 2.25 -16.99 -5.93
CA PRO A 114 1.25 -17.13 -6.98
C PRO A 114 0.04 -17.98 -6.55
N ASN A 115 0.16 -18.77 -5.49
CA ASN A 115 -0.81 -19.79 -5.12
C ASN A 115 -1.77 -19.36 -4.00
N VAL A 116 -1.47 -18.26 -3.29
CA VAL A 116 -2.29 -17.82 -2.16
C VAL A 116 -2.49 -16.30 -2.19
N PRO A 117 -3.76 -15.85 -2.14
CA PRO A 117 -4.05 -14.43 -2.09
C PRO A 117 -3.69 -13.85 -0.72
N ASN A 118 -3.61 -12.54 -0.70
CA ASN A 118 -3.49 -11.78 0.54
C ASN A 118 -4.79 -11.88 1.34
N ILE A 119 -4.69 -12.14 2.64
CA ILE A 119 -5.86 -12.34 3.51
C ILE A 119 -6.19 -11.03 4.23
N TYR A 120 -7.47 -10.69 4.28
CA TYR A 120 -8.00 -9.52 4.98
C TYR A 120 -9.14 -9.94 5.90
N THR A 121 -9.22 -9.33 7.08
CA THR A 121 -10.40 -9.44 7.95
C THR A 121 -11.48 -8.52 7.38
N GLU A 122 -12.65 -9.06 7.07
CA GLU A 122 -13.80 -8.30 6.63
C GLU A 122 -14.46 -7.59 7.84
N ILE A 123 -14.39 -6.25 7.89
CA ILE A 123 -14.81 -5.51 9.10
C ILE A 123 -16.33 -5.33 9.21
N SER A 124 -17.07 -5.48 8.10
CA SER A 124 -18.55 -5.39 8.07
C SER A 124 -19.20 -6.35 9.07
N LYS A 125 -18.59 -7.53 9.28
CA LYS A 125 -19.03 -8.55 10.24
C LYS A 125 -18.88 -8.16 11.71
N PHE A 126 -18.08 -7.13 11.98
CA PHE A 126 -17.72 -6.71 13.33
C PHE A 126 -18.34 -5.37 13.72
N VAL A 127 -19.12 -4.71 12.85
CA VAL A 127 -19.72 -3.39 13.11
C VAL A 127 -20.49 -3.35 14.42
N ALA A 128 -21.35 -4.35 14.67
CA ALA A 128 -22.13 -4.43 15.91
C ALA A 128 -21.24 -4.50 17.18
N TRP A 129 -20.09 -5.19 17.10
CA TRP A 129 -19.13 -5.26 18.20
C TRP A 129 -18.31 -3.97 18.34
N ILE A 130 -17.97 -3.31 17.23
CA ILE A 130 -17.28 -2.01 17.25
C ILE A 130 -18.15 -0.95 17.91
N ASP A 131 -19.45 -0.92 17.57
CA ASP A 131 -20.41 0.05 18.12
C ASP A 131 -20.69 -0.20 19.62
N HIS A 132 -20.68 -1.47 20.04
CA HIS A 132 -20.97 -1.87 21.41
C HIS A 132 -19.93 -2.90 21.92
N PRO A 133 -18.71 -2.45 22.24
CA PRO A 133 -17.64 -3.35 22.64
C PRO A 133 -17.96 -3.98 24.00
N LYS A 134 -18.19 -5.29 24.02
CA LYS A 134 -18.22 -6.05 25.27
C LYS A 134 -16.78 -6.34 25.69
N LYS A 135 -16.41 -5.91 26.90
CA LYS A 135 -15.16 -6.35 27.52
C LYS A 135 -15.29 -7.83 27.89
N CYS A 136 -14.25 -8.59 27.57
CA CYS A 136 -14.07 -9.96 28.05
C CYS A 136 -13.80 -9.96 29.56
#